data_AF-A0A536FR99-F1
#
_entry.id   AF-A0A536FR99-F1
#
_cell.length_a   1.000
_cell.length_b   1.000
_cell.length_c   1.000
_cell.angle_alpha   90.00
_cell.angle_beta   90.00
_cell.angle_gamma   90.00
#
_symmetry.space_group_name_H-M   'P 1'
#
loop_
_entity.id
_entity.type
_entity.pdbx_description
1 polymer ?
#
loop_
_entity_poly.entity_id
_entity_poly.type
_entity_poly.pdbx_seq_one_letter_code
_entity_poly.pdbx_strand_id
1 'polypeptide(L)'
;NPAHVPLPLLSAAHDAWDKACQLGDLYGYRNAQATVIAPTGTIGFMMDCDTTGIEPDIALVKYKKLVGGGMLKIVNQTVPIALRRIGYPEVQVSEILQYIDENDTIEGAPHLRPDDLAVFDCAFKPAKGSRTIHYMGHVKMMAAAQPFISGAISKTVNMPEQATAEDIMEVYLEGWRMGLKAIAIYRDGSKRSQPLNTALDDKKTARTIAVAASEAPSEPARAMRHKLPDERRAITHKFDIQGHEGYITVGIYEDGTPGEIFLVMSKEGSTISGLMDAFATSISLALQYGVPLEVLVKKFAHTRFEPSGFTKNPEIPIAKSITDYIFRWLASKFLSGTQQEDIGIIRRDPIVEIAASSAPAPAPVKPAPADSSPIKISFVGQEDAPACSDCGSIMIRNGTCYKCLNCGSTSGCS
;
A
#
# COMPACT_ATOMS: atom_id res chain seq x y z
N ASN A 1 -22.67 -33.00 8.72
CA ASN A 1 -23.03 -34.41 8.47
C ASN A 1 -22.26 -35.27 9.47
N PRO A 2 -22.94 -35.93 10.43
CA PRO A 2 -22.28 -36.80 11.42
C PRO A 2 -21.40 -37.89 10.78
N ALA A 3 -21.66 -38.28 9.53
CA ALA A 3 -20.87 -39.26 8.79
C ALA A 3 -19.42 -38.83 8.51
N HIS A 4 -19.07 -37.55 8.70
CA HIS A 4 -17.73 -37.02 8.39
C HIS A 4 -16.95 -36.56 9.64
N VAL A 5 -17.48 -36.79 10.85
CA VAL A 5 -16.85 -36.36 12.10
C VAL A 5 -16.77 -37.55 13.04
N PRO A 6 -15.61 -37.86 13.65
CA PRO A 6 -15.52 -38.91 14.66
C PRO A 6 -16.55 -38.69 15.78
N LEU A 7 -17.32 -39.73 16.14
CA LEU A 7 -18.36 -39.63 17.16
C LEU A 7 -17.88 -39.00 18.49
N PRO A 8 -16.67 -39.30 19.01
CA PRO A 8 -16.19 -38.64 20.22
C PRO A 8 -16.02 -37.13 20.07
N LEU A 9 -15.57 -36.67 18.89
CA LEU A 9 -15.39 -35.24 18.63
C LEU A 9 -16.74 -34.51 18.52
N LEU A 10 -17.72 -35.16 17.87
CA LEU A 10 -19.07 -34.63 17.78
C LEU A 10 -19.74 -34.52 19.15
N SER A 11 -19.62 -35.57 19.98
CA SER A 11 -20.15 -35.56 21.36
C SER A 11 -19.50 -34.45 22.18
N ALA A 12 -18.17 -34.36 22.17
CA ALA A 12 -17.45 -33.33 22.91
C ALA A 12 -17.84 -31.90 22.46
N ALA A 13 -18.09 -31.69 21.17
CA ALA A 13 -18.57 -30.41 20.66
C ALA A 13 -19.97 -30.06 21.18
N HIS A 14 -20.90 -31.02 21.23
CA HIS A 14 -22.23 -30.80 21.81
C HIS A 14 -22.14 -30.52 23.32
N ASP A 15 -21.41 -31.36 24.06
CA ASP A 15 -21.25 -31.22 25.51
C ASP A 15 -20.67 -29.86 25.89
N ALA A 16 -19.72 -29.33 25.09
CA ALA A 16 -19.14 -28.01 25.31
C ALA A 16 -20.17 -26.88 25.19
N TRP A 17 -21.05 -26.93 24.19
CA TRP A 17 -22.09 -25.92 23.99
C TRP A 17 -23.24 -26.05 24.99
N ASP A 18 -23.66 -27.28 25.31
CA ASP A 18 -24.67 -27.53 26.35
C ASP A 18 -24.21 -26.97 27.69
N LYS A 19 -22.94 -27.22 28.04
CA LYS A 19 -22.33 -26.66 29.26
C LYS A 19 -22.24 -25.15 29.21
N ALA A 20 -21.90 -24.55 28.06
CA ALA A 20 -21.88 -23.10 27.91
C ALA A 20 -23.25 -22.47 28.17
N CYS A 21 -24.33 -23.08 27.64
CA CYS A 21 -25.71 -22.65 27.91
C CYS A 21 -26.09 -22.81 29.39
N GLN A 22 -25.85 -23.99 29.97
CA GLN A 22 -26.19 -24.27 31.38
C GLN A 22 -25.48 -23.30 32.34
N LEU A 23 -24.18 -23.06 32.14
CA LEU A 23 -23.41 -22.13 32.97
C LEU A 23 -23.86 -20.69 32.75
N GLY A 24 -24.20 -20.32 31.51
CA GLY A 24 -24.73 -19.01 31.18
C GLY A 24 -26.07 -18.72 31.83
N ASP A 25 -26.96 -19.70 31.93
CA ASP A 25 -28.25 -19.55 32.61
C ASP A 25 -28.08 -19.37 34.13
N LEU A 26 -27.10 -20.05 34.73
CA LEU A 26 -26.86 -20.00 36.17
C LEU A 26 -26.10 -18.74 36.62
N TYR A 27 -25.12 -18.29 35.84
CA TYR A 27 -24.19 -17.24 36.24
C TYR A 27 -24.25 -15.97 35.38
N GLY A 28 -24.98 -16.01 34.26
CA GLY A 28 -24.98 -14.96 33.25
C GLY A 28 -23.71 -14.95 32.39
N TYR A 29 -23.72 -14.10 31.36
CA TYR A 29 -22.56 -13.87 30.48
C TYR A 29 -21.94 -12.50 30.75
N ARG A 30 -20.61 -12.46 30.90
CA ARG A 30 -19.88 -11.20 31.09
C ARG A 30 -19.79 -10.37 29.81
N ASN A 31 -19.67 -11.04 28.66
CA ASN A 31 -19.46 -10.41 27.36
C ASN A 31 -20.66 -10.66 26.45
N ALA A 32 -21.24 -9.59 25.89
CA ALA A 32 -22.34 -9.70 24.93
C ALA A 32 -21.90 -10.30 23.58
N GLN A 33 -20.61 -10.20 23.27
CA GLN A 33 -19.97 -10.78 22.09
C GLN A 33 -18.61 -11.33 22.50
N ALA A 34 -18.28 -12.55 22.07
CA ALA A 34 -17.07 -13.26 22.50
C ALA A 34 -16.05 -13.46 21.38
N THR A 35 -16.50 -13.51 20.13
CA THR A 35 -15.68 -13.93 18.98
C THR A 35 -15.91 -13.03 17.76
N VAL A 36 -14.84 -12.76 17.02
CA VAL A 36 -14.83 -12.08 15.71
C VAL A 36 -13.59 -12.58 14.95
N ILE A 37 -13.66 -12.65 13.62
CA ILE A 37 -12.47 -12.91 12.79
C ILE A 37 -12.02 -11.58 12.19
N ALA A 38 -11.01 -10.97 12.81
CA ALA A 38 -10.41 -9.72 12.37
C ALA A 38 -9.36 -9.95 11.26
N PRO A 39 -9.00 -8.92 10.48
CA PRO A 39 -7.90 -9.04 9.53
C PRO A 39 -6.58 -9.18 10.29
N THR A 40 -5.81 -10.23 10.00
CA THR A 40 -4.57 -10.54 10.71
C THR A 40 -3.31 -10.34 9.89
N GLY A 41 -3.35 -9.58 8.79
CA GLY A 41 -2.22 -9.41 7.86
C GLY A 41 -0.86 -9.19 8.54
N THR A 42 -0.69 -8.07 9.24
CA THR A 42 0.60 -7.71 9.86
C THR A 42 1.08 -8.72 10.91
N ILE A 43 0.18 -9.19 11.77
CA ILE A 43 0.54 -10.12 12.85
C ILE A 43 0.75 -11.55 12.33
N GLY A 44 -0.03 -11.98 11.34
CA GLY A 44 0.09 -13.30 10.71
C GLY A 44 1.43 -13.43 10.00
N PHE A 45 1.88 -12.39 9.29
CA PHE A 45 3.22 -12.37 8.72
C PHE A 45 4.33 -12.38 9.77
N MET A 46 4.14 -11.70 10.91
CA MET A 46 5.11 -11.74 12.02
C MET A 46 5.18 -13.12 12.67
N MET A 47 4.06 -13.85 12.70
CA MET A 47 3.94 -15.21 13.25
C MET A 47 4.24 -16.30 12.22
N ASP A 48 4.70 -15.95 11.02
CA ASP A 48 4.98 -16.87 9.92
C ASP A 48 3.78 -17.77 9.55
N CYS A 49 2.57 -17.22 9.61
CA CYS A 49 1.37 -17.91 9.16
C CYS A 49 1.29 -17.88 7.62
N ASP A 50 1.06 -19.04 6.99
CA ASP A 50 0.83 -19.12 5.53
C ASP A 50 -0.43 -18.37 5.08
N THR A 51 -1.46 -18.35 5.94
CA THR A 51 -2.77 -17.73 5.69
C THR A 51 -3.13 -16.70 6.76
N THR A 52 -3.89 -15.68 6.40
CA THR A 52 -4.35 -14.63 7.32
C THR A 52 -5.83 -14.77 7.66
N GLY A 53 -6.14 -15.20 8.88
CA GLY A 53 -7.51 -15.36 9.36
C GLY A 53 -8.15 -16.64 8.82
N ILE A 54 -9.25 -16.51 8.07
CA ILE A 54 -9.92 -17.63 7.37
C ILE A 54 -9.75 -17.53 5.84
N GLU A 55 -8.81 -16.71 5.39
CA GLU A 55 -8.47 -16.59 3.98
C GLU A 55 -7.77 -17.87 3.50
N PRO A 56 -8.05 -18.36 2.28
CA PRO A 56 -7.15 -19.32 1.66
C PRO A 56 -5.81 -18.65 1.43
N ASP A 57 -4.77 -19.45 1.19
CA ASP A 57 -3.49 -18.86 0.84
C ASP A 57 -3.60 -18.03 -0.45
N ILE A 58 -2.88 -16.92 -0.51
CA ILE A 58 -2.84 -15.98 -1.63
C ILE A 58 -2.34 -16.70 -2.88
N ALA A 59 -1.22 -17.42 -2.76
CA ALA A 59 -0.61 -18.22 -3.82
C ALA A 59 0.42 -19.18 -3.21
N LEU A 60 0.70 -20.31 -3.88
CA LEU A 60 1.74 -21.23 -3.43
C LEU A 60 3.15 -20.61 -3.49
N VAL A 61 3.35 -19.67 -4.41
CA VAL A 61 4.58 -18.91 -4.56
C VAL A 61 4.25 -17.42 -4.50
N LYS A 62 4.92 -16.70 -3.61
CA LYS A 62 4.68 -15.29 -3.32
C LYS A 62 5.98 -14.51 -3.44
N TYR A 63 5.91 -13.29 -3.97
CA TYR A 63 7.07 -12.38 -4.01
C TYR A 63 6.83 -11.17 -3.11
N LYS A 64 7.70 -11.01 -2.10
CA LYS A 64 7.66 -9.88 -1.16
C LYS A 64 8.69 -8.83 -1.54
N LYS A 65 8.24 -7.60 -1.79
CA LYS A 65 9.13 -6.46 -2.05
C LYS A 65 9.83 -6.02 -0.76
N LEU A 66 11.15 -5.95 -0.79
CA LEU A 66 11.94 -5.52 0.36
C LEU A 66 12.09 -3.99 0.39
N VAL A 67 12.19 -3.42 1.60
CA VAL A 67 12.28 -1.96 1.83
C VAL A 67 13.54 -1.34 1.18
N GLY A 68 14.59 -2.14 0.97
CA GLY A 68 15.83 -1.73 0.30
C GLY A 68 15.90 -2.06 -1.20
N GLY A 69 14.81 -2.49 -1.82
CA GLY A 69 14.82 -3.03 -3.18
C GLY A 69 15.08 -4.55 -3.22
N GLY A 70 14.76 -5.17 -4.36
CA GLY A 70 14.74 -6.62 -4.50
C GLY A 70 13.43 -7.28 -4.04
N MET A 71 13.28 -8.56 -4.37
CA MET A 71 12.12 -9.38 -4.04
C MET A 71 12.58 -10.64 -3.31
N LEU A 72 11.89 -11.00 -2.23
CA LEU A 72 12.04 -12.28 -1.56
C LEU A 72 10.97 -13.24 -2.10
N LYS A 73 11.39 -14.36 -2.67
CA LYS A 73 10.51 -15.46 -3.04
C LYS A 73 10.17 -16.28 -1.80
N ILE A 74 8.88 -16.54 -1.59
CA ILE A 74 8.35 -17.32 -0.48
C ILE A 74 7.52 -18.45 -1.08
N VAL A 75 7.91 -19.70 -0.80
CA VAL A 75 7.17 -20.90 -1.20
C VAL A 75 6.39 -21.41 0.01
N ASN A 76 5.12 -21.77 -0.20
CA ASN A 76 4.23 -22.25 0.85
C ASN A 76 4.79 -23.52 1.53
N GLN A 77 4.85 -23.52 2.86
CA GLN A 77 5.47 -24.60 3.64
C GLN A 77 4.51 -25.77 3.95
N THR A 78 3.21 -25.60 3.71
CA THR A 78 2.18 -26.65 3.92
C THR A 78 2.06 -27.63 2.76
N VAL A 79 2.53 -27.28 1.55
CA VAL A 79 2.54 -28.17 0.38
C VAL A 79 3.13 -29.56 0.67
N PRO A 80 4.35 -29.70 1.25
CA PRO A 80 4.90 -31.03 1.54
C PRO A 80 4.09 -31.82 2.58
N ILE A 81 3.48 -31.12 3.55
CA ILE A 81 2.64 -31.75 4.57
C ILE A 81 1.38 -32.33 3.91
N ALA A 82 0.75 -31.55 3.03
CA ALA A 82 -0.44 -31.97 2.29
C ALA A 82 -0.12 -33.16 1.36
N LEU A 83 0.95 -33.08 0.56
CA LEU A 83 1.34 -34.18 -0.33
C LEU A 83 1.62 -35.48 0.43
N ARG A 84 2.37 -35.42 1.55
CA ARG A 84 2.56 -36.58 2.42
C ARG A 84 1.25 -37.15 2.95
N ARG A 85 0.33 -36.29 3.39
CA ARG A 85 -0.97 -36.70 3.94
C ARG A 85 -1.85 -37.37 2.89
N ILE A 86 -1.78 -36.90 1.65
CA ILE A 86 -2.47 -37.50 0.50
C ILE A 86 -1.82 -38.84 0.10
N GLY A 87 -0.54 -39.05 0.44
CA GLY A 87 0.15 -40.33 0.26
C GLY A 87 1.22 -40.33 -0.83
N TYR A 88 1.75 -39.17 -1.21
CA TYR A 88 2.88 -39.10 -2.13
C TYR A 88 4.19 -39.54 -1.44
N PRO A 89 5.02 -40.38 -2.08
CA PRO A 89 6.36 -40.73 -1.59
C PRO A 89 7.30 -39.50 -1.54
N GLU A 90 8.26 -39.50 -0.61
CA GLU A 90 9.18 -38.36 -0.39
C GLU A 90 9.96 -37.91 -1.64
N VAL A 91 10.31 -38.84 -2.54
CA VAL A 91 10.96 -38.50 -3.81
C VAL A 91 10.04 -37.65 -4.68
N GLN A 92 8.77 -38.07 -4.85
CA GLN A 92 7.79 -37.32 -5.63
C GLN A 92 7.45 -35.99 -4.96
N VAL A 93 7.37 -35.94 -3.63
CA VAL A 93 7.17 -34.67 -2.90
C VAL A 93 8.29 -33.69 -3.24
N SER A 94 9.55 -34.14 -3.21
CA SER A 94 10.71 -33.30 -3.50
C SER A 94 10.70 -32.80 -4.95
N GLU A 95 10.36 -33.66 -5.91
CA GLU A 95 10.27 -33.29 -7.34
C GLU A 95 9.12 -32.30 -7.60
N ILE A 96 7.97 -32.46 -6.94
CA ILE A 96 6.86 -31.50 -7.03
C ILE A 96 7.24 -30.15 -6.44
N LEU A 97 7.93 -30.13 -5.28
CA LEU A 97 8.39 -28.88 -4.67
C LEU A 97 9.41 -28.16 -5.54
N GLN A 98 10.37 -28.89 -6.12
CA GLN A 98 11.33 -28.32 -7.06
C GLN A 98 10.60 -27.72 -8.28
N TYR A 99 9.61 -28.43 -8.83
CA TYR A 99 8.81 -27.91 -9.93
C TYR A 99 8.09 -26.61 -9.57
N ILE A 100 7.48 -26.53 -8.37
CA ILE A 100 6.80 -25.30 -7.91
C ILE A 100 7.79 -24.14 -7.80
N ASP A 101 8.98 -24.38 -7.25
CA ASP A 101 10.02 -23.35 -7.13
C ASP A 101 10.57 -22.91 -8.49
N GLU A 102 10.62 -23.76 -9.50
CA GLU A 102 11.09 -23.37 -10.83
C GLU A 102 9.98 -22.71 -11.68
N ASN A 103 8.74 -23.15 -11.51
CA ASN A 103 7.64 -22.82 -12.42
C ASN A 103 6.63 -21.83 -11.85
N ASP A 104 6.72 -21.46 -10.57
CA ASP A 104 5.77 -20.57 -9.89
C ASP A 104 4.31 -21.06 -9.92
N THR A 105 4.13 -22.36 -10.19
CA THR A 105 2.84 -23.04 -10.22
C THR A 105 3.03 -24.52 -9.94
N ILE A 106 2.00 -25.15 -9.39
CA ILE A 106 1.95 -26.61 -9.23
C ILE A 106 1.32 -27.30 -10.46
N GLU A 107 0.65 -26.54 -11.33
CA GLU A 107 0.04 -27.08 -12.54
C GLU A 107 1.10 -27.64 -13.49
N GLY A 108 0.96 -28.92 -13.84
CA GLY A 108 1.93 -29.64 -14.67
C GLY A 108 3.10 -30.25 -13.89
N ALA A 109 3.11 -30.16 -12.55
CA ALA A 109 4.13 -30.79 -11.72
C ALA A 109 4.19 -32.31 -11.99
N PRO A 110 5.40 -32.89 -12.03
CA PRO A 110 5.56 -34.32 -12.27
C PRO A 110 4.88 -35.12 -11.17
N HIS A 111 4.34 -36.30 -11.52
CA HIS A 111 3.67 -37.24 -10.61
C HIS A 111 2.35 -36.78 -9.97
N LEU A 112 2.06 -35.48 -9.95
CA LEU A 112 0.85 -34.96 -9.35
C LEU A 112 -0.39 -35.45 -10.11
N ARG A 113 -1.27 -36.13 -9.39
CA ARG A 113 -2.54 -36.63 -9.94
C ARG A 113 -3.48 -35.45 -10.20
N PRO A 114 -4.20 -35.43 -11.34
CA PRO A 114 -5.14 -34.35 -11.66
C PRO A 114 -6.19 -34.10 -10.57
N ASP A 115 -6.67 -35.16 -9.92
CA ASP A 115 -7.71 -35.07 -8.88
C ASP A 115 -7.22 -34.37 -7.60
N ASP A 116 -5.92 -34.36 -7.35
CA ASP A 116 -5.33 -33.71 -6.16
C ASP A 116 -5.04 -32.23 -6.38
N LEU A 117 -5.08 -31.73 -7.63
CA LEU A 117 -4.78 -30.32 -7.94
C LEU A 117 -5.65 -29.35 -7.14
N ALA A 118 -6.93 -29.67 -6.97
CA ALA A 118 -7.89 -28.81 -6.28
C ALA A 118 -7.54 -28.54 -4.81
N VAL A 119 -6.72 -29.40 -4.18
CA VAL A 119 -6.25 -29.20 -2.81
C VAL A 119 -5.31 -27.99 -2.69
N PHE A 120 -4.61 -27.67 -3.77
CA PHE A 120 -3.57 -26.63 -3.81
C PHE A 120 -4.05 -25.32 -4.46
N ASP A 121 -5.34 -25.23 -4.81
CA ASP A 121 -5.93 -24.00 -5.35
C ASP A 121 -5.86 -22.88 -4.31
N CYS A 122 -5.43 -21.69 -4.76
CA CYS A 122 -5.23 -20.50 -3.91
C CYS A 122 -6.22 -19.38 -4.25
N ALA A 123 -6.23 -18.30 -3.45
CA ALA A 123 -7.07 -17.12 -3.66
C ALA A 123 -6.82 -16.40 -4.99
N PHE A 124 -5.58 -16.42 -5.48
CA PHE A 124 -5.22 -15.82 -6.76
C PHE A 124 -4.65 -16.85 -7.71
N LYS A 125 -4.82 -16.54 -9.00
CA LYS A 125 -4.24 -17.30 -10.09
C LYS A 125 -2.70 -17.18 -10.03
N PRO A 126 -1.95 -18.30 -10.07
CA PRO A 126 -0.50 -18.26 -10.18
C PRO A 126 -0.07 -17.73 -11.56
N ALA A 127 1.10 -17.09 -11.64
CA ALA A 127 1.56 -16.42 -12.87
C ALA A 127 1.58 -17.34 -14.11
N LYS A 128 2.00 -18.60 -13.94
CA LYS A 128 2.10 -19.61 -15.00
C LYS A 128 1.00 -20.68 -14.94
N GLY A 129 -0.04 -20.49 -14.14
CA GLY A 129 -1.16 -21.43 -14.07
C GLY A 129 -2.49 -20.78 -14.42
N SER A 130 -3.57 -21.51 -14.20
CA SER A 130 -4.94 -21.18 -14.56
C SER A 130 -5.92 -21.29 -13.39
N ARG A 131 -5.58 -22.08 -12.38
CA ARG A 131 -6.50 -22.45 -11.31
C ARG A 131 -6.49 -21.45 -10.16
N THR A 132 -7.65 -21.31 -9.53
CA THR A 132 -7.87 -20.50 -8.33
C THR A 132 -9.16 -20.96 -7.67
N ILE A 133 -9.30 -20.73 -6.36
CA ILE A 133 -10.54 -20.96 -5.66
C ILE A 133 -11.59 -19.99 -6.23
N HIS A 134 -12.69 -20.54 -6.74
CA HIS A 134 -13.80 -19.73 -7.21
C HIS A 134 -14.32 -18.81 -6.08
N TYR A 135 -14.67 -17.55 -6.37
CA TYR A 135 -15.07 -16.57 -5.37
C TYR A 135 -16.23 -17.05 -4.48
N MET A 136 -17.15 -17.86 -5.02
CA MET A 136 -18.23 -18.46 -4.22
C MET A 136 -17.74 -19.49 -3.19
N GLY A 137 -16.57 -20.09 -3.40
CA GLY A 137 -15.88 -20.89 -2.38
C GLY A 137 -15.47 -20.05 -1.15
N HIS A 138 -15.10 -18.78 -1.35
CA HIS A 138 -14.82 -17.87 -0.25
C HIS A 138 -16.08 -17.61 0.59
N VAL A 139 -17.20 -17.33 -0.09
CA VAL A 139 -18.52 -17.09 0.54
C VAL A 139 -18.96 -18.32 1.33
N LYS A 140 -18.91 -19.51 0.72
CA LYS A 140 -19.28 -20.77 1.37
C LYS A 140 -18.42 -21.07 2.60
N MET A 141 -17.11 -20.80 2.54
CA MET A 141 -16.22 -20.97 3.68
C MET A 141 -16.57 -20.01 4.82
N MET A 142 -16.84 -18.73 4.52
CA MET A 142 -17.29 -17.78 5.53
C MET A 142 -18.62 -18.22 6.13
N ALA A 143 -19.56 -18.69 5.31
CA ALA A 143 -20.88 -19.12 5.74
C ALA A 143 -20.81 -20.34 6.67
N ALA A 144 -19.91 -21.28 6.40
CA ALA A 144 -19.69 -22.44 7.27
C ALA A 144 -19.17 -22.05 8.66
N ALA A 145 -18.36 -20.99 8.76
CA ALA A 145 -17.79 -20.52 10.03
C ALA A 145 -18.72 -19.56 10.79
N GLN A 146 -19.54 -18.77 10.08
CA GLN A 146 -20.36 -17.69 10.64
C GLN A 146 -21.25 -18.09 11.84
N PRO A 147 -21.87 -19.29 11.89
CA PRO A 147 -22.68 -19.71 13.04
C PRO A 147 -21.91 -19.80 14.37
N PHE A 148 -20.60 -20.05 14.31
CA PHE A 148 -19.75 -20.17 15.49
C PHE A 148 -19.12 -18.83 15.92
N ILE A 149 -19.37 -17.76 15.16
CA ILE A 149 -18.80 -16.44 15.39
C ILE A 149 -19.90 -15.46 15.78
N SER A 150 -19.84 -14.96 17.01
CA SER A 150 -20.81 -13.99 17.55
C SER A 150 -20.75 -12.64 16.79
N GLY A 151 -19.57 -12.20 16.37
CA GLY A 151 -19.34 -11.09 15.46
C GLY A 151 -19.39 -11.44 13.98
N ALA A 152 -18.80 -10.57 13.17
CA ALA A 152 -18.63 -10.77 11.73
C ALA A 152 -17.25 -11.37 11.38
N ILE A 153 -17.04 -11.64 10.09
CA ILE A 153 -15.81 -12.15 9.53
C ILE A 153 -15.25 -11.09 8.58
N SER A 154 -14.06 -10.57 8.88
CA SER A 154 -13.34 -9.61 8.05
C SER A 154 -12.40 -10.35 7.09
N LYS A 155 -13.01 -11.13 6.21
CA LYS A 155 -12.35 -11.83 5.09
C LYS A 155 -12.80 -11.21 3.78
N THR A 156 -11.87 -11.07 2.86
CA THR A 156 -12.17 -10.58 1.52
C THR A 156 -12.57 -11.71 0.57
N VAL A 157 -13.63 -11.49 -0.22
CA VAL A 157 -13.98 -12.32 -1.37
C VAL A 157 -13.19 -11.80 -2.57
N ASN A 158 -12.15 -12.54 -2.96
CA ASN A 158 -11.32 -12.21 -4.11
C ASN A 158 -12.03 -12.64 -5.39
N MET A 159 -12.24 -11.70 -6.29
CA MET A 159 -12.90 -11.88 -7.57
C MET A 159 -11.93 -11.51 -8.71
N PRO A 160 -12.00 -12.19 -9.85
CA PRO A 160 -11.10 -11.91 -10.95
C PRO A 160 -11.47 -10.60 -11.67
N GLU A 161 -10.55 -10.03 -12.45
CA GLU A 161 -10.72 -8.72 -13.11
C GLU A 161 -11.99 -8.65 -13.99
N GLN A 162 -12.33 -9.77 -14.66
CA GLN A 162 -13.50 -9.88 -15.54
C GLN A 162 -14.85 -9.98 -14.81
N ALA A 163 -14.87 -10.03 -13.47
CA ALA A 163 -16.12 -10.13 -12.72
C ALA A 163 -17.05 -8.94 -12.99
N THR A 164 -18.30 -9.24 -13.35
CA THR A 164 -19.32 -8.25 -13.72
C THR A 164 -20.04 -7.68 -12.50
N ALA A 165 -20.91 -6.69 -12.73
CA ALA A 165 -21.77 -6.17 -11.66
C ALA A 165 -22.78 -7.23 -11.18
N GLU A 166 -23.24 -8.08 -12.08
CA GLU A 166 -24.15 -9.19 -11.79
C GLU A 166 -23.46 -10.25 -10.92
N ASP A 167 -22.20 -10.60 -11.20
CA ASP A 167 -21.43 -11.53 -10.36
C ASP A 167 -21.27 -10.99 -8.93
N ILE A 168 -20.98 -9.69 -8.80
CA ILE A 168 -20.86 -9.00 -7.51
C ILE A 168 -22.20 -9.01 -6.76
N MET A 169 -23.29 -8.71 -7.46
CA MET A 169 -24.64 -8.77 -6.90
C MET A 169 -24.96 -10.18 -6.39
N GLU A 170 -24.64 -11.22 -7.16
CA GLU A 170 -24.83 -12.61 -6.76
C GLU A 170 -24.06 -12.95 -5.49
N VAL A 171 -22.80 -12.51 -5.35
CA VAL A 171 -22.01 -12.69 -4.12
C VAL A 171 -22.72 -12.11 -2.89
N TYR A 172 -23.25 -10.89 -3.00
CA TYR A 172 -24.00 -10.28 -1.88
C TYR A 172 -25.30 -11.02 -1.58
N LEU A 173 -26.06 -11.41 -2.62
CA LEU A 173 -27.33 -12.13 -2.45
C LEU A 173 -27.14 -13.51 -1.83
N GLU A 174 -26.16 -14.28 -2.31
CA GLU A 174 -25.83 -15.60 -1.78
C GLU A 174 -25.29 -15.48 -0.35
N GLY A 175 -24.43 -14.50 -0.08
CA GLY A 175 -23.96 -14.25 1.28
C GLY A 175 -25.09 -13.96 2.25
N TRP A 176 -26.04 -13.11 1.86
CA TRP A 176 -27.24 -12.83 2.64
C TRP A 176 -28.09 -14.09 2.86
N ARG A 177 -28.36 -14.87 1.80
CA ARG A 177 -29.11 -16.14 1.89
C ARG A 177 -28.45 -17.14 2.84
N MET A 178 -27.12 -17.16 2.89
CA MET A 178 -26.35 -18.03 3.78
C MET A 178 -26.17 -17.48 5.20
N GLY A 179 -26.72 -16.30 5.51
CA GLY A 179 -26.67 -15.71 6.85
C GLY A 179 -25.34 -15.04 7.21
N LEU A 180 -24.55 -14.63 6.21
CA LEU A 180 -23.34 -13.83 6.46
C LEU A 180 -23.70 -12.44 7.00
N LYS A 181 -22.99 -12.03 8.05
CA LYS A 181 -23.21 -10.73 8.69
C LYS A 181 -22.50 -9.59 7.96
N ALA A 182 -21.43 -9.88 7.23
CA ALA A 182 -20.67 -8.91 6.45
C ALA A 182 -19.99 -9.59 5.25
N ILE A 183 -19.85 -8.85 4.16
CA ILE A 183 -19.08 -9.23 2.97
C ILE A 183 -18.23 -8.03 2.54
N ALA A 184 -16.94 -8.29 2.30
CA ALA A 184 -16.05 -7.39 1.59
C ALA A 184 -15.61 -8.07 0.29
N ILE A 185 -15.62 -7.31 -0.81
CA ILE A 185 -15.21 -7.81 -2.13
C ILE A 185 -13.94 -7.08 -2.57
N TYR A 186 -13.02 -7.82 -3.15
CA TYR A 186 -11.90 -7.29 -3.90
C TYR A 186 -11.93 -7.87 -5.30
N ARG A 187 -12.18 -7.02 -6.30
CA ARG A 187 -12.00 -7.37 -7.70
C ARG A 187 -10.56 -7.07 -8.11
N ASP A 188 -9.89 -8.03 -8.73
CA ASP A 188 -8.51 -7.84 -9.19
C ASP A 188 -8.40 -6.61 -10.12
N GLY A 189 -7.28 -5.91 -10.04
CA GLY A 189 -7.05 -4.64 -10.75
C GLY A 189 -7.79 -3.41 -10.17
N SER A 190 -8.66 -3.56 -9.17
CA SER A 190 -9.40 -2.42 -8.58
C SER A 190 -8.57 -1.48 -7.70
N LYS A 191 -7.33 -1.86 -7.33
CA LYS A 191 -6.39 -1.04 -6.54
C LYS A 191 -5.05 -0.88 -7.27
N ARG A 192 -4.49 0.34 -7.24
CA ARG A 192 -3.26 0.71 -7.99
C ARG A 192 -1.94 0.14 -7.44
N SER A 193 -1.91 -0.34 -6.19
CA SER A 193 -0.71 -0.90 -5.56
C SER A 193 -1.09 -2.09 -4.69
N GLN A 194 -0.47 -3.23 -4.94
CA GLN A 194 -0.63 -4.46 -4.15
C GLN A 194 0.66 -4.72 -3.34
N PRO A 195 0.57 -5.03 -2.04
CA PRO A 195 1.74 -5.33 -1.22
C PRO A 195 2.35 -6.72 -1.48
N LEU A 196 1.57 -7.65 -2.05
CA LEU A 196 2.01 -8.97 -2.50
C LEU A 196 1.62 -9.17 -3.95
N ASN A 197 2.53 -9.74 -4.75
CA ASN A 197 2.30 -10.09 -6.14
C ASN A 197 2.50 -11.59 -6.34
N THR A 198 1.72 -12.18 -7.24
CA THR A 198 1.86 -13.58 -7.69
C THR A 198 2.85 -13.72 -8.85
N ALA A 199 3.40 -12.61 -9.35
CA ALA A 199 4.39 -12.55 -10.41
C ALA A 199 5.52 -11.59 -10.05
N LEU A 200 6.70 -11.81 -10.65
CA LEU A 200 7.70 -10.77 -10.83
C LEU A 200 7.11 -9.71 -11.78
N ASP A 201 7.19 -8.43 -11.43
CA ASP A 201 6.71 -7.33 -12.27
C ASP A 201 7.59 -7.20 -13.54
N ASP A 202 7.38 -8.05 -14.54
CA ASP A 202 8.05 -7.98 -15.85
C ASP A 202 7.30 -7.11 -16.87
N LYS A 203 6.18 -6.49 -16.48
CA LYS A 203 5.37 -5.63 -17.36
C LYS A 203 5.50 -4.15 -17.01
N LYS A 204 6.68 -3.59 -17.26
CA LYS A 204 6.77 -2.25 -17.84
C LYS A 204 7.34 -2.38 -19.25
N THR A 205 6.43 -2.57 -20.19
CA THR A 205 6.68 -2.43 -21.62
C THR A 205 7.36 -1.09 -21.87
N ALA A 206 8.57 -1.17 -22.41
CA ALA A 206 9.35 -0.05 -22.89
C ALA A 206 8.52 0.81 -23.83
N ARG A 207 8.22 2.05 -23.42
CA ARG A 207 8.10 3.15 -24.37
C ARG A 207 9.52 3.68 -24.60
N THR A 208 10.05 3.28 -25.74
CA THR A 208 11.25 3.79 -26.38
C THR A 208 11.29 5.32 -26.38
N ILE A 209 12.26 5.88 -25.65
CA ILE A 209 12.99 7.06 -26.10
C ILE A 209 14.40 6.56 -26.37
N ALA A 210 14.75 6.51 -27.65
CA ALA A 210 16.08 6.14 -28.11
C ALA A 210 17.09 7.23 -27.70
N VAL A 211 18.09 6.84 -26.92
CA VAL A 211 19.41 7.47 -26.93
C VAL A 211 20.44 6.33 -27.03
N ALA A 212 21.45 6.59 -27.85
CA ALA A 212 22.34 5.63 -28.47
C ALA A 212 23.08 4.66 -27.53
N ALA A 213 23.40 3.50 -28.12
CA ALA A 213 24.08 2.37 -27.53
C ALA A 213 25.49 2.67 -26.98
N SER A 214 25.83 2.07 -25.84
CA SER A 214 27.12 1.41 -25.64
C SER A 214 27.08 0.42 -24.46
N GLU A 215 27.48 -0.82 -24.77
CA GLU A 215 28.12 -1.86 -23.94
C GLU A 215 27.34 -2.65 -22.85
N ALA A 216 27.84 -3.88 -22.65
CA ALA A 216 27.24 -5.08 -22.07
C ALA A 216 26.97 -5.01 -20.53
N PRO A 217 26.18 -5.94 -19.95
CA PRO A 217 25.62 -5.76 -18.61
C PRO A 217 26.68 -5.96 -17.52
N SER A 218 27.08 -4.86 -16.88
CA SER A 218 27.80 -4.88 -15.60
C SER A 218 26.83 -5.16 -14.44
N GLU A 219 27.32 -5.89 -13.44
CA GLU A 219 26.70 -6.17 -12.14
C GLU A 219 25.84 -5.04 -11.55
N PRO A 220 24.82 -5.34 -10.71
CA PRO A 220 23.96 -4.32 -10.12
C PRO A 220 24.82 -3.27 -9.40
N ALA A 221 24.86 -2.05 -9.96
CA ALA A 221 25.66 -0.96 -9.48
C ALA A 221 25.40 -0.75 -7.99
N ARG A 222 26.41 -1.04 -7.16
CA ARG A 222 26.41 -0.64 -5.75
C ARG A 222 26.13 0.87 -5.73
N ALA A 223 25.07 1.29 -5.03
CA ALA A 223 24.80 2.71 -4.82
C ALA A 223 26.04 3.33 -4.16
N MET A 224 26.86 4.02 -4.95
CA MET A 224 28.11 4.61 -4.49
C MET A 224 27.79 5.98 -3.96
N ARG A 225 28.14 6.23 -2.69
CA ARG A 225 27.91 7.52 -2.05
C ARG A 225 28.67 8.61 -2.80
N HIS A 226 27.96 9.55 -3.40
CA HIS A 226 28.53 10.75 -3.99
C HIS A 226 28.62 11.82 -2.91
N LYS A 227 29.82 12.11 -2.41
CA LYS A 227 30.05 13.18 -1.43
C LYS A 227 30.27 14.51 -2.14
N LEU A 228 29.83 15.59 -1.52
CA LEU A 228 30.16 16.92 -2.00
C LEU A 228 31.63 17.25 -1.66
N PRO A 229 32.31 18.07 -2.48
CA PRO A 229 33.64 18.58 -2.16
C PRO A 229 33.63 19.43 -0.88
N ASP A 230 34.80 19.58 -0.26
CA ASP A 230 34.97 20.37 0.97
C ASP A 230 34.53 21.83 0.78
N GLU A 231 34.80 22.41 -0.40
CA GLU A 231 34.31 23.71 -0.84
C GLU A 231 33.16 23.55 -1.84
N ARG A 232 32.01 24.20 -1.57
CA ARG A 232 30.79 24.02 -2.36
C ARG A 232 29.86 25.21 -2.25
N ARG A 233 28.93 25.32 -3.21
CA ARG A 233 27.84 26.30 -3.14
C ARG A 233 26.80 25.83 -2.11
N ALA A 234 26.32 26.76 -1.29
CA ALA A 234 25.26 26.48 -0.34
C ALA A 234 24.22 27.61 -0.28
N ILE A 235 22.98 27.28 0.04
CA ILE A 235 21.92 28.25 0.34
C ILE A 235 21.51 28.08 1.79
N THR A 236 21.47 29.19 2.53
CA THR A 236 21.00 29.22 3.92
C THR A 236 19.71 30.02 4.03
N HIS A 237 18.72 29.47 4.74
CA HIS A 237 17.43 30.08 4.98
C HIS A 237 17.06 30.04 6.46
N LYS A 238 16.72 31.21 7.01
CA LYS A 238 16.21 31.33 8.38
C LYS A 238 14.71 31.05 8.39
N PHE A 239 14.26 30.21 9.31
CA PHE A 239 12.83 29.97 9.54
C PHE A 239 12.43 30.22 11.00
N ASP A 240 11.13 30.44 11.19
CA ASP A 240 10.46 30.62 12.46
C ASP A 240 9.09 29.96 12.36
N ILE A 241 8.81 29.01 13.26
CA ILE A 241 7.52 28.34 13.39
C ILE A 241 7.08 28.49 14.85
N GLN A 242 6.09 29.33 15.11
CA GLN A 242 5.60 29.63 16.48
C GLN A 242 6.72 29.96 17.49
N GLY A 243 7.71 30.78 17.09
CA GLY A 243 8.80 31.19 17.97
C GLY A 243 9.92 30.14 18.12
N HIS A 244 9.83 29.01 17.41
CA HIS A 244 10.96 28.11 17.21
C HIS A 244 11.75 28.56 15.98
N GLU A 245 12.85 29.26 16.22
CA GLU A 245 13.75 29.73 15.16
C GLU A 245 14.82 28.68 14.82
N GLY A 246 15.20 28.62 13.54
CA GLY A 246 16.29 27.80 13.06
C GLY A 246 16.78 28.22 11.67
N TYR A 247 17.83 27.55 11.20
CA TYR A 247 18.43 27.74 9.89
C TYR A 247 18.49 26.42 9.13
N ILE A 248 18.10 26.45 7.86
CA ILE A 248 18.30 25.36 6.90
C ILE A 248 19.47 25.77 6.01
N THR A 249 20.53 24.98 5.96
CA THR A 249 21.62 25.17 5.00
C THR A 249 21.67 23.98 4.05
N VAL A 250 21.66 24.23 2.75
CA VAL A 250 21.65 23.19 1.72
C VAL A 250 22.92 23.30 0.90
N GLY A 251 23.74 22.26 0.88
CA GLY A 251 24.86 22.12 -0.03
C GLY A 251 24.37 21.66 -1.40
N ILE A 252 24.88 22.28 -2.46
CA ILE A 252 24.43 22.07 -3.84
C ILE A 252 25.58 21.50 -4.66
N TYR A 253 25.28 20.49 -5.48
CA TYR A 253 26.20 19.96 -6.48
C TYR A 253 26.43 20.95 -7.65
N GLU A 254 27.41 20.68 -8.49
CA GLU A 254 27.70 21.52 -9.66
C GLU A 254 26.54 21.60 -10.66
N ASP A 255 25.71 20.55 -10.72
CA ASP A 255 24.51 20.46 -11.56
C ASP A 255 23.30 21.24 -11.01
N GLY A 256 23.44 21.88 -9.84
CA GLY A 256 22.38 22.64 -9.19
C GLY A 256 21.44 21.82 -8.31
N THR A 257 21.64 20.50 -8.20
CA THR A 257 20.82 19.64 -7.35
C THR A 257 21.27 19.68 -5.88
N PRO A 258 20.34 19.51 -4.92
CA PRO A 258 20.70 19.52 -3.49
C PRO A 258 21.36 18.21 -3.11
N GLY A 259 22.52 18.30 -2.47
CA GLY A 259 23.31 17.13 -2.10
C GLY A 259 23.39 16.86 -0.60
N GLU A 260 23.20 17.87 0.23
CA GLU A 260 23.13 17.70 1.68
C GLU A 260 22.38 18.85 2.34
N ILE A 261 21.85 18.61 3.53
CA ILE A 261 21.15 19.59 4.34
C ILE A 261 21.69 19.60 5.78
N PHE A 262 21.75 20.79 6.36
CA PHE A 262 22.07 21.02 7.77
C PHE A 262 20.95 21.83 8.40
N LEU A 263 20.56 21.46 9.61
CA LEU A 263 19.47 22.10 10.34
C LEU A 263 19.99 22.56 11.69
N VAL A 264 20.10 23.87 11.89
CA VAL A 264 20.55 24.45 13.16
C VAL A 264 19.37 25.10 13.85
N MET A 265 19.01 24.61 15.04
CA MET A 265 17.94 25.20 15.86
C MET A 265 18.54 26.23 16.84
N SER A 266 17.89 27.38 17.03
CA SER A 266 18.43 28.47 17.87
C SER A 266 18.58 28.13 19.37
N LYS A 267 17.95 27.05 19.86
CA LYS A 267 18.13 26.55 21.24
C LYS A 267 19.07 25.35 21.21
N GLU A 268 20.36 25.59 21.24
CA GLU A 268 21.39 24.54 21.28
C GLU A 268 21.24 23.63 22.52
N GLY A 269 21.60 22.35 22.36
CA GLY A 269 21.55 21.36 23.45
C GLY A 269 20.16 20.81 23.80
N SER A 270 19.11 21.19 23.06
CA SER A 270 17.76 20.61 23.24
C SER A 270 17.61 19.26 22.52
N THR A 271 16.68 18.42 22.98
CA THR A 271 16.31 17.16 22.31
C THR A 271 15.92 17.38 20.85
N ILE A 272 15.28 18.52 20.54
CA ILE A 272 14.89 18.89 19.18
C ILE A 272 16.13 19.14 18.32
N SER A 273 17.14 19.84 18.83
CA SER A 273 18.38 20.12 18.10
C SER A 273 19.12 18.84 17.73
N GLY A 274 19.33 17.94 18.70
CA GLY A 274 19.98 16.65 18.43
C GLY A 274 19.18 15.76 17.47
N LEU A 275 17.85 15.78 17.54
CA LEU A 275 16.99 15.06 16.60
C LEU A 275 17.07 15.66 15.19
N MET A 276 17.09 16.99 15.07
CA MET A 276 17.19 17.67 13.78
C MET A 276 18.57 17.46 13.13
N ASP A 277 19.65 17.43 13.90
CA ASP A 277 21.00 17.11 13.38
C ASP A 277 21.07 15.67 12.84
N ALA A 278 20.55 14.70 13.61
CA ALA A 278 20.50 13.30 13.18
C ALA A 278 19.60 13.12 11.94
N PHE A 279 18.48 13.83 11.90
CA PHE A 279 17.56 13.83 10.77
C PHE A 279 18.21 14.45 9.52
N ALA A 280 18.81 15.63 9.64
CA ALA A 280 19.52 16.31 8.56
C ALA A 280 20.66 15.45 7.99
N THR A 281 21.40 14.77 8.87
CA THR A 281 22.46 13.82 8.48
C THR A 281 21.89 12.65 7.68
N SER A 282 20.75 12.10 8.10
CA SER A 282 20.09 11.00 7.41
C SER A 282 19.58 11.40 6.02
N ILE A 283 19.00 12.61 5.90
CA ILE A 283 18.55 13.15 4.61
C ILE A 283 19.74 13.46 3.69
N SER A 284 20.83 13.99 4.24
CA SER A 284 22.06 14.22 3.49
C SER A 284 22.64 12.92 2.93
N LEU A 285 22.67 11.85 3.73
CA LEU A 285 23.06 10.54 3.24
C LEU A 285 22.14 10.06 2.11
N ALA A 286 20.82 10.18 2.27
CA ALA A 286 19.87 9.79 1.25
C ALA A 286 20.11 10.52 -0.09
N LEU A 287 20.32 11.84 -0.06
CA LEU A 287 20.64 12.64 -1.24
C LEU A 287 21.98 12.21 -1.87
N GLN A 288 23.01 11.94 -1.06
CA GLN A 288 24.31 11.48 -1.52
C GLN A 288 24.30 10.06 -2.13
N TYR A 289 23.31 9.23 -1.78
CA TYR A 289 23.07 7.93 -2.41
C TYR A 289 22.09 8.00 -3.60
N GLY A 290 21.71 9.21 -4.04
CA GLY A 290 20.91 9.42 -5.25
C GLY A 290 19.39 9.29 -5.05
N VAL A 291 18.89 9.38 -3.80
CA VAL A 291 17.44 9.43 -3.57
C VAL A 291 16.88 10.74 -4.15
N PRO A 292 15.92 10.70 -5.09
CA PRO A 292 15.37 11.91 -5.68
C PRO A 292 14.67 12.79 -4.64
N LEU A 293 14.93 14.10 -4.67
CA LEU A 293 14.33 15.06 -3.73
C LEU A 293 12.80 14.98 -3.71
N GLU A 294 12.17 14.80 -4.88
CA GLU A 294 10.70 14.66 -4.99
C GLU A 294 10.15 13.55 -4.10
N VAL A 295 10.85 12.42 -3.98
CA VAL A 295 10.43 11.29 -3.14
C VAL A 295 10.46 11.67 -1.67
N LEU A 296 11.52 12.35 -1.24
CA LEU A 296 11.66 12.82 0.14
C LEU A 296 10.60 13.87 0.46
N VAL A 297 10.41 14.84 -0.43
CA VAL A 297 9.39 15.88 -0.28
C VAL A 297 8.00 15.28 -0.19
N LYS A 298 7.64 14.36 -1.08
CA LYS A 298 6.34 13.68 -1.03
C LYS A 298 6.11 12.91 0.27
N LYS A 299 7.18 12.39 0.87
CA LYS A 299 7.11 11.61 2.11
C LYS A 299 6.99 12.49 3.35
N PHE A 300 7.70 13.61 3.38
CA PHE A 300 7.88 14.43 4.58
C PHE A 300 7.07 15.74 4.56
N ALA A 301 6.64 16.21 3.40
CA ALA A 301 5.66 17.29 3.33
C ALA A 301 4.34 16.84 3.95
N HIS A 302 3.69 17.76 4.65
CA HIS A 302 2.43 17.62 5.36
C HIS A 302 2.43 16.67 6.57
N THR A 303 3.60 16.20 7.04
CA THR A 303 3.70 15.51 8.34
C THR A 303 3.27 16.46 9.46
N ARG A 304 2.46 15.96 10.41
CA ARG A 304 1.88 16.78 11.48
C ARG A 304 2.44 16.39 12.85
N PHE A 305 3.11 17.32 13.51
CA PHE A 305 3.56 17.22 14.91
C PHE A 305 4.13 18.57 15.37
N GLU A 306 4.18 18.79 16.70
CA GLU A 306 4.74 20.02 17.28
C GLU A 306 6.26 20.07 17.19
N PRO A 307 6.89 21.23 16.90
CA PRO A 307 6.26 22.55 16.70
C PRO A 307 5.52 22.72 15.36
N SER A 308 4.28 23.22 15.43
CA SER A 308 3.44 23.53 14.26
C SER A 308 2.81 24.91 14.37
N GLY A 309 2.47 25.55 13.23
CA GLY A 309 1.71 26.81 13.22
C GLY A 309 2.19 27.82 12.19
N PHE A 310 1.96 29.10 12.49
CA PHE A 310 2.25 30.19 11.55
C PHE A 310 3.74 30.40 11.38
N THR A 311 4.13 30.73 10.15
CA THR A 311 5.51 31.03 9.80
C THR A 311 5.63 32.42 9.20
N LYS A 312 6.85 32.94 9.16
CA LYS A 312 7.18 34.22 8.50
C LYS A 312 7.37 34.08 6.98
N ASN A 313 7.27 32.88 6.43
CA ASN A 313 7.48 32.63 5.00
C ASN A 313 6.17 32.82 4.22
N PRO A 314 6.11 33.77 3.26
CA PRO A 314 4.91 34.04 2.48
C PRO A 314 4.45 32.88 1.58
N GLU A 315 5.37 31.99 1.16
CA GLU A 315 5.07 30.81 0.34
C GLU A 315 4.51 29.64 1.18
N ILE A 316 4.81 29.64 2.48
CA ILE A 316 4.43 28.61 3.44
C ILE A 316 3.88 29.28 4.72
N PRO A 317 2.69 29.91 4.68
CA PRO A 317 2.19 30.70 5.81
C PRO A 317 1.94 29.88 7.07
N ILE A 318 1.61 28.60 6.91
CA ILE A 318 1.34 27.65 7.99
C ILE A 318 2.14 26.37 7.73
N ALA A 319 2.92 25.97 8.73
CA ALA A 319 3.64 24.71 8.80
C ALA A 319 2.91 23.73 9.72
N LYS A 320 2.80 22.47 9.30
CA LYS A 320 2.19 21.39 10.11
C LYS A 320 3.20 20.69 11.04
N SER A 321 4.48 20.89 10.79
CA SER A 321 5.63 20.51 11.61
C SER A 321 6.88 21.22 11.09
N ILE A 322 7.98 21.15 11.84
CA ILE A 322 9.31 21.57 11.35
C ILE A 322 9.68 20.81 10.07
N THR A 323 9.44 19.49 10.03
CA THR A 323 9.74 18.64 8.87
C THR A 323 8.89 19.02 7.65
N ASP A 324 7.59 19.26 7.83
CA ASP A 324 6.71 19.77 6.76
C ASP A 324 7.28 21.05 6.15
N TYR A 325 7.65 22.02 6.99
CA TYR A 325 8.20 23.28 6.53
C TYR A 325 9.49 23.11 5.72
N ILE A 326 10.44 22.32 6.23
CA ILE A 326 11.73 22.10 5.57
C ILE A 326 11.52 21.54 4.16
N PHE A 327 10.70 20.51 4.01
CA PHE A 327 10.50 19.87 2.71
C PHE A 327 9.65 20.69 1.76
N ARG A 328 8.67 21.46 2.25
CA ARG A 328 7.96 22.44 1.41
C ARG A 328 8.87 23.58 0.97
N TRP A 329 9.82 24.00 1.80
CA TRP A 329 10.80 25.01 1.43
C TRP A 329 11.83 24.48 0.42
N LEU A 330 12.35 23.26 0.61
CA LEU A 330 13.21 22.58 -0.36
C LEU A 330 12.51 22.43 -1.72
N ALA A 331 11.22 22.06 -1.70
CA ALA A 331 10.41 21.96 -2.90
C ALA A 331 10.29 23.30 -3.65
N SER A 332 10.09 24.41 -2.92
CA SER A 332 10.05 25.76 -3.50
C SER A 332 11.35 26.12 -4.22
N LYS A 333 12.50 25.63 -3.73
CA LYS A 333 13.82 25.97 -4.29
C LYS A 333 14.30 25.04 -5.41
N PHE A 334 13.99 23.76 -5.33
CA PHE A 334 14.63 22.74 -6.18
C PHE A 334 13.67 21.93 -7.05
N LEU A 335 12.34 22.00 -6.83
CA LEU A 335 11.36 21.31 -7.67
C LEU A 335 10.72 22.26 -8.68
N SER A 336 10.19 21.67 -9.77
CA SER A 336 9.63 22.41 -10.90
C SER A 336 8.22 22.97 -10.66
N GLY A 337 7.84 23.92 -11.53
CA GLY A 337 6.48 24.30 -11.91
C GLY A 337 5.33 23.50 -11.27
N THR A 338 5.05 22.37 -11.88
CA THR A 338 3.91 21.51 -11.55
C THR A 338 4.07 20.82 -10.19
N GLN A 339 5.29 20.43 -9.82
CA GLN A 339 5.56 19.70 -8.58
C GLN A 339 5.32 20.58 -7.34
N GLN A 340 5.65 21.88 -7.41
CA GLN A 340 5.41 22.81 -6.30
C GLN A 340 3.92 23.01 -6.01
N GLU A 341 3.07 22.98 -7.05
CA GLU A 341 1.61 23.13 -6.92
C GLU A 341 0.98 21.92 -6.23
N ASP A 342 1.41 20.71 -6.60
CA ASP A 342 0.97 19.46 -5.96
C ASP A 342 1.25 19.41 -4.45
N ILE A 343 2.27 20.15 -4.00
CA ILE A 343 2.69 20.22 -2.60
C ILE A 343 2.04 21.41 -1.85
N GLY A 344 1.33 22.29 -2.56
CA GLY A 344 0.62 23.43 -1.98
C GLY A 344 1.54 24.59 -1.60
N ILE A 345 2.52 24.90 -2.45
CA ILE A 345 3.39 26.08 -2.32
C ILE A 345 2.68 27.28 -2.97
N ILE A 346 2.56 28.38 -2.23
CA ILE A 346 1.92 29.60 -2.74
C ILE A 346 2.95 30.38 -3.56
N ARG A 347 2.79 30.39 -4.89
CA ARG A 347 3.63 31.19 -5.79
C ARG A 347 3.21 32.65 -5.81
N ARG A 348 4.19 33.56 -5.88
CA ARG A 348 3.95 35.01 -6.01
C ARG A 348 4.49 35.63 -7.29
N ASP A 349 5.29 34.93 -8.09
CA ASP A 349 5.77 35.46 -9.37
C ASP A 349 4.99 34.89 -10.58
N PRO A 350 4.60 35.74 -11.54
CA PRO A 350 4.03 35.29 -12.81
C PRO A 350 5.09 34.51 -13.60
N ILE A 351 4.63 33.48 -14.30
CA ILE A 351 5.46 32.57 -15.11
C ILE A 351 6.34 33.38 -16.07
N VAL A 352 7.64 33.47 -15.78
CA VAL A 352 8.65 33.73 -16.81
C VAL A 352 9.06 32.36 -17.32
N GLU A 353 8.44 31.92 -18.42
CA GLU A 353 8.96 30.81 -19.20
C GLU A 353 10.39 31.16 -19.60
N ILE A 354 11.37 30.44 -19.05
CA ILE A 354 12.73 30.44 -19.58
C ILE A 354 12.64 29.73 -20.94
N ALA A 355 12.43 30.55 -21.97
CA ALA A 355 12.40 30.12 -23.36
C ALA A 355 13.77 29.54 -23.73
N ALA A 356 13.80 28.23 -23.96
CA ALA A 356 14.83 27.62 -24.78
C ALA A 356 14.63 28.11 -26.23
N SER A 357 15.50 29.02 -26.66
CA SER A 357 15.78 29.38 -28.06
C SER A 357 16.03 28.10 -28.89
N SER A 358 15.60 27.88 -30.14
CA SER A 358 14.85 28.63 -31.16
C SER A 358 14.54 27.68 -32.34
N ALA A 359 13.35 27.73 -32.96
CA ALA A 359 13.09 27.57 -34.41
C ALA A 359 11.57 27.69 -34.72
N PRO A 360 11.16 28.33 -35.84
CA PRO A 360 9.78 28.82 -36.02
C PRO A 360 8.83 27.78 -36.66
N ALA A 361 7.57 27.79 -36.22
CA ALA A 361 6.44 27.07 -36.84
C ALA A 361 5.67 27.97 -37.84
N PRO A 362 5.03 27.42 -38.89
CA PRO A 362 4.13 28.17 -39.76
C PRO A 362 2.69 28.25 -39.23
N ALA A 363 1.96 29.25 -39.73
CA ALA A 363 0.72 29.84 -39.17
C ALA A 363 -0.61 29.21 -39.70
N PRO A 364 -1.83 29.76 -39.42
CA PRO A 364 -2.94 29.01 -38.81
C PRO A 364 -4.17 28.78 -39.72
N VAL A 365 -5.06 27.86 -39.33
CA VAL A 365 -6.43 27.72 -39.89
C VAL A 365 -7.46 27.55 -38.75
N LYS A 366 -8.57 28.31 -38.82
CA LYS A 366 -9.76 28.31 -37.92
C LYS A 366 -10.97 27.62 -38.64
N PRO A 367 -12.17 27.42 -38.02
CA PRO A 367 -12.51 26.71 -36.77
C PRO A 367 -13.74 25.72 -36.88
N ALA A 368 -13.86 24.79 -35.90
CA ALA A 368 -15.08 24.19 -35.27
C ALA A 368 -16.08 23.30 -36.09
N PRO A 369 -16.81 22.31 -35.49
CA PRO A 369 -17.34 22.35 -34.10
C PRO A 369 -17.33 21.06 -33.21
N ALA A 370 -17.40 21.37 -31.91
CA ALA A 370 -18.12 20.77 -30.75
C ALA A 370 -17.91 19.32 -30.25
N ASP A 371 -17.47 19.32 -28.98
CA ASP A 371 -17.92 18.55 -27.81
C ASP A 371 -17.42 17.11 -27.52
N SER A 372 -16.45 17.05 -26.59
CA SER A 372 -16.67 16.46 -25.26
C SER A 372 -15.55 16.92 -24.30
N SER A 373 -15.79 17.97 -23.51
CA SER A 373 -14.87 18.36 -22.43
C SER A 373 -15.15 17.53 -21.18
N PRO A 374 -14.12 16.97 -20.49
CA PRO A 374 -14.32 16.38 -19.18
C PRO A 374 -14.65 17.50 -18.17
N ILE A 375 -15.67 17.24 -17.37
CA ILE A 375 -16.18 18.10 -16.30
C ILE A 375 -15.01 18.50 -15.38
N LYS A 376 -14.62 19.77 -15.39
CA LYS A 376 -13.80 20.37 -14.33
C LYS A 376 -14.69 20.51 -13.09
N ILE A 377 -14.53 19.61 -12.13
CA ILE A 377 -15.13 19.76 -10.81
C ILE A 377 -14.33 20.85 -10.09
N SER A 378 -14.87 22.06 -10.10
CA SER A 378 -14.50 23.14 -9.20
C SER A 378 -14.76 22.70 -7.75
N PHE A 379 -13.77 22.86 -6.87
CA PHE A 379 -13.92 22.67 -5.42
C PHE A 379 -14.87 23.74 -4.87
N VAL A 380 -16.17 23.47 -4.92
CA VAL A 380 -17.14 24.15 -4.07
C VAL A 380 -17.05 23.44 -2.73
N GLY A 381 -16.31 24.02 -1.79
CA GLY A 381 -16.32 23.57 -0.40
C GLY A 381 -17.75 23.72 0.13
N GLN A 382 -18.40 22.60 0.44
CA GLN A 382 -19.64 22.63 1.21
C GLN A 382 -19.26 22.97 2.66
N GLU A 383 -19.86 24.03 3.21
CA GLU A 383 -19.53 24.60 4.52
C GLU A 383 -19.66 23.59 5.67
N ASP A 384 -20.44 22.52 5.49
CA ASP A 384 -20.75 21.51 6.52
C ASP A 384 -19.94 20.21 6.42
N ALA A 385 -18.90 20.17 5.57
CA ALA A 385 -18.10 18.96 5.37
C ALA A 385 -17.16 18.70 6.57
N PRO A 386 -17.31 17.57 7.30
CA PRO A 386 -16.47 17.27 8.46
C PRO A 386 -15.02 16.97 8.03
N ALA A 387 -14.09 17.26 8.93
CA ALA A 387 -12.70 16.83 8.78
C ALA A 387 -12.57 15.33 9.04
N CYS A 388 -11.76 14.64 8.25
CA CYS A 388 -11.50 13.22 8.43
C CYS A 388 -10.78 12.94 9.75
N SER A 389 -11.27 11.95 10.50
CA SER A 389 -10.67 11.47 11.75
C SER A 389 -9.22 11.00 11.59
N ASP A 390 -8.87 10.46 10.43
CA ASP A 390 -7.58 9.81 10.22
C ASP A 390 -6.56 10.73 9.55
N CYS A 391 -7.00 11.51 8.55
CA CYS A 391 -6.14 12.34 7.70
C CYS A 391 -6.30 13.85 7.97
N GLY A 392 -7.36 14.27 8.66
CA GLY A 392 -7.71 15.67 8.89
C GLY A 392 -8.00 16.48 7.62
N SER A 393 -8.18 15.83 6.47
CA SER A 393 -8.61 16.45 5.21
C SER A 393 -10.12 16.69 5.25
N ILE A 394 -10.58 17.80 4.66
CA ILE A 394 -12.01 18.06 4.49
C ILE A 394 -12.58 16.94 3.62
N MET A 395 -13.52 16.19 4.19
CA MET A 395 -14.11 15.05 3.51
C MET A 395 -15.13 15.52 2.48
N ILE A 396 -15.33 14.76 1.41
CA ILE A 396 -16.33 15.09 0.39
C ILE A 396 -17.53 14.18 0.57
N ARG A 397 -18.74 14.73 0.43
CA ARG A 397 -19.97 13.96 0.54
C ARG A 397 -20.01 12.86 -0.52
N ASN A 398 -20.24 11.64 -0.08
CA ASN A 398 -20.38 10.43 -0.88
C ASN A 398 -21.65 9.71 -0.44
N GLY A 399 -22.79 10.10 -1.02
CA GLY A 399 -24.13 9.67 -0.58
C GLY A 399 -24.53 10.29 0.77
N THR A 400 -24.87 9.44 1.74
CA THR A 400 -25.19 9.83 3.12
C THR A 400 -23.95 10.04 3.99
N CYS A 401 -22.77 9.60 3.53
CA CYS A 401 -21.51 9.66 4.27
C CYS A 401 -20.54 10.67 3.64
N TYR A 402 -19.37 10.79 4.23
CA TYR A 402 -18.25 11.54 3.67
C TYR A 402 -17.05 10.62 3.40
N LYS A 403 -16.22 10.97 2.42
CA LYS A 403 -15.00 10.24 2.03
C LYS A 403 -13.79 11.19 2.02
N CYS A 404 -12.70 10.81 2.69
CA CYS A 404 -11.39 11.47 2.56
C CYS A 404 -10.77 11.04 1.23
N LEU A 405 -10.63 11.95 0.26
CA LEU A 405 -9.93 11.66 -1.00
C LEU A 405 -8.42 11.47 -0.82
N ASN A 406 -7.87 11.90 0.32
CA ASN A 406 -6.44 11.82 0.61
C ASN A 406 -6.03 10.43 1.16
N CYS A 407 -6.73 9.89 2.16
CA CYS A 407 -6.40 8.58 2.76
C CYS A 407 -7.43 7.48 2.45
N GLY A 408 -8.55 7.80 1.83
CA GLY A 408 -9.62 6.85 1.49
C GLY A 408 -10.59 6.53 2.63
N SER A 409 -10.39 7.07 3.84
CA SER A 409 -11.26 6.85 5.01
C SER A 409 -12.68 7.43 4.78
N THR A 410 -13.70 6.75 5.30
CA THR A 410 -15.10 7.18 5.20
C THR A 410 -15.65 7.53 6.59
N SER A 411 -16.60 8.47 6.66
CA SER A 411 -17.18 8.94 7.92
C SER A 411 -18.17 7.96 8.55
N GLY A 412 -18.04 6.66 8.25
CA GLY A 412 -18.71 5.61 9.02
C GLY A 412 -20.18 5.32 8.70
N CYS A 413 -20.66 5.53 7.47
CA CYS A 413 -21.79 4.71 7.03
C CYS A 413 -21.30 3.66 6.02
N SER A 414 -21.64 2.42 6.37
CA SER A 414 -21.24 1.15 5.76
C SER A 414 -21.70 1.01 4.33
#